data_AF-W4LRB5-F1
#
_entry.id   AF-W4LRB5-F1
#
_cell.length_a   1.000
_cell.length_b   1.000
_cell.length_c   1.000
_cell.angle_alpha   90.00
_cell.angle_beta   90.00
_cell.angle_gamma   90.00
#
_symmetry.space_group_name_H-M   'P 1'
#
loop_
_entity.id
_entity.type
_entity.pdbx_description
1 polymer ?
#
loop_
_entity_poly.entity_id
_entity_poly.type
_entity_poly.pdbx_seq_one_letter_code
_entity_poly.pdbx_strand_id
1 'polypeptide(L)' 'MLKPMVIEPVRAFNGMDVLVARDEGLFAAEGLDVQFASREPGDMRSTADGTLEQPVSAQGLIQKRGAARMYQA' A
#
# COMPACT_ATOMS: atom_id res chain seq x y z
N MET A 1 -8.00 -2.94 -30.16
CA MET A 1 -7.78 -2.14 -28.94
C MET A 1 -7.77 -3.12 -27.78
N LEU A 2 -6.66 -3.23 -27.03
CA LEU A 2 -6.64 -4.03 -25.80
C LEU A 2 -7.55 -3.35 -24.77
N LYS A 3 -8.38 -4.12 -24.07
CA LYS A 3 -9.26 -3.58 -23.04
C LYS A 3 -8.43 -3.35 -21.78
N PRO A 4 -8.43 -2.14 -21.19
CA PRO A 4 -7.64 -1.87 -20.00
C PRO A 4 -8.14 -2.70 -18.81
N MET A 5 -7.20 -3.26 -18.05
CA MET A 5 -7.46 -3.92 -16.78
C MET A 5 -7.24 -2.91 -15.65
N VAL A 6 -8.24 -2.74 -14.79
CA VAL A 6 -8.17 -1.79 -13.68
C VAL A 6 -7.93 -2.55 -12.37
N ILE A 7 -6.86 -2.18 -11.67
CA ILE A 7 -6.59 -2.64 -10.31
C ILE A 7 -7.20 -1.62 -9.34
N GLU A 8 -8.22 -2.05 -8.62
CA GLU A 8 -8.89 -1.26 -7.59
C GLU A 8 -8.02 -1.14 -6.33
N PRO A 9 -7.98 0.03 -5.67
CA PRO A 9 -7.26 0.19 -4.41
C PRO A 9 -7.91 -0.68 -3.32
N VAL A 10 -7.17 -1.66 -2.81
CA VAL A 10 -7.60 -2.40 -1.63
C VAL A 10 -7.13 -1.64 -0.39
N ARG A 11 -8.03 -1.40 0.58
CA ARG A 11 -7.76 -0.67 1.84
C ARG A 11 -6.53 -1.15 2.61
N ALA A 12 -6.14 -2.41 2.41
CA ALA A 12 -5.06 -3.04 3.14
C ALA A 12 -3.68 -2.91 2.49
N PHE A 13 -3.57 -2.37 1.25
CA PHE A 13 -2.39 -2.26 0.37
C PHE A 13 -2.62 -3.00 -0.95
N ASN A 14 -2.20 -2.44 -2.08
CA ASN A 14 -1.93 -3.25 -3.28
C ASN A 14 -0.65 -4.00 -2.93
N GLY A 15 -0.65 -5.34 -2.97
CA GLY A 15 0.50 -6.16 -2.59
C GLY A 15 1.83 -5.63 -3.16
N MET A 16 2.92 -5.77 -2.40
CA MET A 16 4.24 -5.22 -2.79
C MET A 16 4.67 -5.76 -4.15
N ASP A 17 4.37 -7.02 -4.40
CA ASP A 17 4.51 -7.71 -5.68
C ASP A 17 3.83 -6.97 -6.84
N VAL A 18 2.61 -6.48 -6.65
CA VAL A 18 1.85 -5.73 -7.68
C VAL A 18 2.51 -4.38 -7.95
N LEU A 19 3.01 -3.71 -6.91
CA LEU A 19 3.72 -2.43 -7.05
C LEU A 19 5.06 -2.61 -7.78
N VAL A 20 5.81 -3.66 -7.44
CA VAL A 20 7.07 -4.02 -8.11
C VAL A 20 6.81 -4.38 -9.58
N ALA A 21 5.82 -5.22 -9.86
CA ALA A 21 5.48 -5.60 -11.24
C ALA A 21 5.07 -4.40 -12.11
N ARG A 22 4.44 -3.38 -11.51
CA ARG A 22 4.18 -2.11 -12.18
C ARG A 22 5.47 -1.35 -12.47
N ASP A 23 6.32 -1.18 -11.46
CA ASP A 23 7.55 -0.38 -11.56
C ASP A 23 8.57 -1.00 -12.54
N GLU A 24 8.68 -2.32 -12.53
CA GLU A 24 9.55 -3.09 -13.43
C GLU A 24 8.95 -3.30 -14.84
N GLY A 25 7.73 -2.82 -15.10
CA GLY A 25 7.10 -2.92 -16.41
C GLY A 25 6.68 -4.34 -16.82
N LEU A 26 6.56 -5.26 -15.86
CA LEU A 26 6.24 -6.67 -16.12
C LEU A 26 4.87 -6.84 -16.79
N PHE A 27 3.89 -6.01 -16.45
CA PHE A 27 2.59 -6.02 -17.12
C PHE A 27 2.70 -5.70 -18.62
N ALA A 28 3.52 -4.70 -18.97
CA ALA A 28 3.72 -4.32 -20.36
C ALA A 28 4.48 -5.41 -21.14
N ALA A 29 5.43 -6.09 -20.49
CA ALA A 29 6.14 -7.23 -21.07
C ALA A 29 5.19 -8.39 -21.46
N GLU A 30 4.11 -8.58 -20.70
CA GLU A 30 3.04 -9.55 -20.97
C GLU A 30 1.94 -9.02 -21.91
N GLY A 31 2.09 -7.79 -22.43
CA GLY A 31 1.08 -7.17 -23.31
C GLY A 31 -0.19 -6.75 -22.58
N LEU A 32 -0.14 -6.55 -21.26
CA LEU A 32 -1.25 -6.12 -20.43
C LEU A 32 -1.25 -4.59 -20.25
N ASP A 33 -2.37 -3.96 -20.61
CA ASP A 33 -2.64 -2.54 -20.31
C ASP A 33 -3.30 -2.45 -18.93
N VAL A 34 -2.48 -2.21 -17.90
CA VAL A 34 -2.91 -2.16 -16.50
C VAL A 34 -2.98 -0.72 -16.02
N GLN A 35 -4.13 -0.34 -15.47
CA GLN A 35 -4.37 0.96 -14.85
C GLN A 35 -4.64 0.77 -13.36
N PHE A 36 -4.15 1.68 -12.53
CA PHE A 36 -4.42 1.70 -11.09
C PHE A 36 -5.47 2.76 -10.83
N ALA A 37 -6.60 2.36 -10.26
CA ALA A 37 -7.61 3.32 -9.84
C ALA A 37 -7.03 4.24 -8.75
N SER A 38 -7.42 5.52 -8.80
CA SER A 38 -6.99 6.51 -7.82
C SER A 38 -7.61 6.19 -6.46
N ARG A 39 -6.86 6.43 -5.39
CA ARG A 39 -7.39 6.30 -4.03
C ARG A 39 -8.34 7.46 -3.74
N GLU A 40 -9.51 7.16 -3.20
CA GLU A 40 -10.41 8.20 -2.71
C GLU A 40 -9.81 8.85 -1.44
N PRO A 41 -10.12 10.13 -1.15
CA PRO A 41 -9.62 10.82 0.06
C PRO A 41 -9.91 10.08 1.37
N GLY A 42 -10.95 9.25 1.43
CA GLY A 42 -11.32 8.43 2.59
C GLY A 42 -10.56 7.09 2.71
N ASP A 43 -9.79 6.68 1.69
CA ASP A 43 -9.01 5.43 1.71
C ASP A 43 -7.64 5.59 2.38
N MET A 44 -7.16 6.83 2.50
CA MET A 44 -5.95 7.13 3.26
C MET A 44 -6.32 7.35 4.73
N ARG A 45 -5.83 6.48 5.62
CA ARG A 45 -5.84 6.79 7.06
C ARG A 45 -4.87 7.92 7.32
N SER A 46 -5.42 9.09 7.63
CA SER A 46 -4.62 10.20 8.14
C SER A 46 -3.85 9.75 9.38
N THR A 47 -2.57 10.10 9.42
CA THR A 47 -1.73 9.96 10.62
C THR A 47 -1.51 11.29 11.32
N ALA A 48 -2.11 12.37 10.82
CA ALA A 48 -1.88 13.73 11.30
C ALA A 48 -2.27 13.92 12.77
N ASP A 49 -3.28 13.19 13.24
CA ASP A 49 -3.77 13.29 14.63
C ASP A 49 -3.07 12.30 15.58
N GLY A 50 -2.09 11.54 15.10
CA GLY A 50 -1.34 10.57 15.91
C GLY A 50 -0.28 11.23 16.78
N THR A 51 -0.19 10.80 18.04
CA THR A 51 0.94 11.13 18.93
C THR A 51 1.77 9.89 19.26
N LEU A 52 2.91 10.07 19.93
CA LEU A 52 3.72 8.94 20.41
C LEU A 52 2.98 8.11 21.46
N GLU A 53 2.18 8.76 22.32
CA GLU A 53 1.37 8.12 23.36
C GLU A 53 0.09 7.49 22.79
N GLN A 54 -0.45 8.08 21.72
CA GLN A 54 -1.63 7.63 21.00
C GLN A 54 -1.35 7.47 19.50
N PRO A 55 -0.57 6.44 19.14
CA PRO A 55 -0.23 6.22 17.74
C PRO A 55 -1.45 5.75 16.95
N VAL A 56 -1.65 6.37 15.79
CA VAL A 56 -2.68 5.96 14.81
C VAL A 56 -2.06 5.31 13.57
N SER A 57 -0.74 5.41 13.40
CA SER A 57 -0.02 4.73 12.33
C SER A 57 0.08 3.22 12.60
N ALA A 58 0.19 2.42 11.55
CA ALA A 58 0.35 0.98 11.67
C ALA A 58 1.61 0.62 12.48
N GLN A 59 2.73 1.30 12.22
CA GLN A 59 3.99 1.10 12.94
C GLN A 59 3.85 1.44 14.42
N GLY A 60 3.26 2.59 14.74
CA GLY A 60 3.07 3.01 16.14
C GLY A 60 2.10 2.09 16.90
N LEU A 61 1.06 1.57 16.25
CA LEU A 61 0.17 0.57 16.84
C LEU A 61 0.89 -0.76 17.11
N ILE A 62 1.76 -1.21 16.21
CA ILE A 62 2.58 -2.42 16.41
C ILE A 62 3.54 -2.23 17.58
N GLN A 63 4.18 -1.06 17.68
CA GLN A 63 5.06 -0.70 18.77
C GLN A 63 4.31 -0.66 20.12
N LYS A 64 3.15 0.00 20.18
CA LYS A 64 2.31 0.08 21.40
C LYS A 64 1.84 -1.30 21.89
N ARG A 65 1.59 -2.24 20.98
CA ARG A 65 1.22 -3.63 21.32
C ARG A 65 2.40 -4.48 21.80
N GLY A 66 3.62 -3.95 21.81
CA GLY A 66 4.84 -4.73 22.12
C GLY A 66 5.15 -5.80 21.08
N ALA A 67 4.52 -5.75 19.91
CA ALA A 67 4.71 -6.71 18.82
C ALA A 67 5.83 -6.29 17.86
N ALA A 68 6.40 -5.10 18.05
CA ALA A 68 7.58 -4.65 17.31
C ALA A 68 8.82 -5.38 17.82
N ARG A 69 9.31 -6.36 17.05
CA ARG A 69 10.69 -6.85 17.19
C ARG A 69 11.58 -6.00 16.30
N MET A 70 12.26 -5.03 16.91
CA MET A 70 13.35 -4.32 16.24
C MET A 70 14.46 -5.34 16.00
N TYR A 71 14.82 -5.57 14.73
CA TYR A 71 16.03 -6.32 14.41
C TYR A 71 17.22 -5.42 14.73
N GLN A 72 18.00 -5.79 15.76
CA GLN A 72 19.31 -5.22 16.02
C GLN A 72 20.35 -6.20 15.46
N ALA A 73 21.05 -5.78 14.40
CA ALA A 73 22.24 -6.45 13.89
C ALA A 73 23.47 -6.05 14.72
#